data_AF-X0B4Y0-F1
#
_entry.id   AF-X0B4Y0-F1
#
_cell.length_a   1.000
_cell.length_b   1.000
_cell.length_c   1.000
_cell.angle_alpha   90.00
_cell.angle_beta   90.00
_cell.angle_gamma   90.00
#
_symmetry.space_group_name_H-M   'P 1'
#
loop_
_entity.id
_entity.type
_entity.pdbx_description
1 polymer ?
#
loop_
_entity_poly.entity_id
_entity_poly.type
_entity_poly.pdbx_seq_one_letter_code
_entity_poly.pdbx_strand_id
1 'polypeptide(L)'
;MAPNSKVAEAISNAESYSGEKGPLYEQLLSEIKNISSPSTATDDLNAIIDSFFNQALGVVATRTVLASFIATLRELKNEDMWIEVGNRTLNTIAAQPSSSSFVDAIATIRELIATAHESNGDFLDAAKTLADIPLDSSQRKITDEEKARTWIRIVRNYLEVDDSTAAEMYINKLKNIMHTVSDQELNLHFKLSQARILDAQRDFLSASQRYHEISFSPAIDEEERLHTLSMAVKCAVLAPAGPMRNRTLSRLYKDERSSQLEEFGILEKMFLDRLLSPEEVDKFAEGLQPHQLATTSDGSTVLAKAVVEHNLLGASRLYSNIRFEALGTLLGLDADKAEETTARMIEQGRLVGRMDQIDGIVYFEGGEASGEKGSGRAEIIVGKEMRNWDANVESLAEEVENVTNALQKEFPEFVAATLVV
;
A
#
# COMPACT_ATOMS: atom_id res chain seq x y z
N MET A 1 33.92 -16.51 20.87
CA MET A 1 35.28 -16.52 21.47
C MET A 1 35.12 -16.76 22.97
N ALA A 2 36.20 -16.82 23.76
CA ALA A 2 36.05 -16.95 25.21
C ALA A 2 35.67 -15.57 25.80
N PRO A 3 34.84 -15.52 26.85
CA PRO A 3 34.53 -14.26 27.53
C PRO A 3 35.80 -13.63 28.07
N ASN A 4 35.80 -12.30 28.17
CA ASN A 4 36.83 -11.51 28.79
C ASN A 4 37.13 -12.02 30.20
N SER A 5 38.40 -12.14 30.55
CA SER A 5 38.83 -12.70 31.83
C SER A 5 38.22 -11.99 33.04
N LYS A 6 37.99 -10.69 32.96
CA LYS A 6 37.37 -9.91 34.04
C LYS A 6 35.88 -10.22 34.20
N VAL A 7 35.17 -10.47 33.10
CA VAL A 7 33.76 -10.89 33.13
C VAL A 7 33.67 -12.31 33.67
N ALA A 8 34.56 -13.21 33.25
CA ALA A 8 34.63 -14.57 33.77
C ALA A 8 34.91 -14.61 35.29
N GLU A 9 35.83 -13.77 35.79
CA GLU A 9 36.08 -13.62 37.23
C GLU A 9 34.86 -13.08 37.99
N ALA A 10 34.19 -12.06 37.45
CA ALA A 10 33.00 -11.50 38.07
C ALA A 10 31.83 -12.51 38.11
N ILE A 11 31.66 -13.30 37.05
CA ILE A 11 30.72 -14.43 37.02
C ILE A 11 31.08 -15.44 38.11
N SER A 12 32.33 -15.92 38.17
CA SER A 12 32.76 -16.88 39.19
C SER A 12 32.57 -16.36 40.63
N ASN A 13 32.76 -15.06 40.85
CA ASN A 13 32.49 -14.42 42.14
C ASN A 13 30.99 -14.44 42.49
N ALA A 14 30.11 -14.17 41.52
CA ALA A 14 28.66 -14.25 41.70
C ALA A 14 28.18 -15.69 41.94
N GLU A 15 28.75 -16.69 41.24
CA GLU A 15 28.39 -18.09 41.41
C GLU A 15 28.79 -18.67 42.78
N SER A 16 29.95 -18.27 43.30
CA SER A 16 30.48 -18.72 44.59
C SER A 16 29.86 -18.01 45.80
N TYR A 17 29.13 -16.92 45.58
CA TYR A 17 28.50 -16.16 46.65
C TYR A 17 27.34 -16.92 47.31
N SER A 18 27.32 -16.99 48.64
CA SER A 18 26.31 -17.75 49.40
C SER A 18 25.01 -16.98 49.70
N GLY A 19 24.98 -15.67 49.44
CA GLY A 19 23.82 -14.81 49.67
C GLY A 19 22.95 -14.61 48.42
N GLU A 20 22.23 -13.50 48.37
CA GLU A 20 21.42 -13.14 47.19
C GLU A 20 22.33 -12.80 46.01
N LYS A 21 22.30 -13.64 44.97
CA LYS A 21 23.17 -13.51 43.79
C LYS A 21 22.63 -12.51 42.75
N GLY A 22 21.33 -12.22 42.74
CA GLY A 22 20.69 -11.30 41.78
C GLY A 22 21.36 -9.92 41.69
N PRO A 23 21.54 -9.21 42.82
CA PRO A 23 22.19 -7.89 42.83
C PRO A 23 23.62 -7.88 42.27
N LEU A 24 24.38 -8.99 42.41
CA LEU A 24 25.73 -9.10 41.85
C LEU A 24 25.71 -9.13 40.32
N TYR A 25 24.72 -9.81 39.72
CA TYR A 25 24.52 -9.79 38.26
C TYR A 25 24.09 -8.42 37.76
N GLU A 26 23.22 -7.71 38.49
CA GLU A 26 22.81 -6.35 38.13
C GLU A 26 24.01 -5.38 38.17
N GLN A 27 24.87 -5.50 39.18
CA GLN A 27 26.11 -4.71 39.24
C GLN A 27 27.03 -5.03 38.05
N LEU A 28 27.25 -6.32 37.76
CA LEU A 28 28.07 -6.73 36.61
C LEU A 28 27.53 -6.17 35.28
N LEU A 29 26.21 -6.18 35.09
CA LEU A 29 25.56 -5.64 33.90
C LEU A 29 25.71 -4.12 33.78
N SER A 30 25.73 -3.40 34.91
CA SER A 30 25.97 -1.95 34.92
C SER A 30 27.42 -1.58 34.56
N GLU A 31 28.37 -2.45 34.89
CA GLU A 31 29.81 -2.23 34.64
C GLU A 31 30.26 -2.80 33.29
N ILE A 32 29.40 -3.50 32.55
CA ILE A 32 29.78 -4.28 31.36
C ILE A 32 30.48 -3.44 30.29
N LYS A 33 30.08 -2.16 30.13
CA LYS A 33 30.67 -1.21 29.17
C LYS A 33 32.12 -0.86 29.50
N ASN A 34 32.49 -0.94 30.78
CA ASN A 34 33.83 -0.61 31.26
C ASN A 34 34.75 -1.84 31.25
N ILE A 35 34.17 -3.04 31.33
CA ILE A 35 34.91 -4.30 31.49
C ILE A 35 35.07 -5.03 30.16
N SER A 36 34.04 -5.04 29.33
CA SER A 36 34.00 -5.75 28.05
C SER A 36 34.65 -4.94 26.94
N SER A 37 35.22 -5.64 25.97
CA SER A 37 35.71 -5.03 24.73
C SER A 37 34.68 -5.22 23.61
N PRO A 38 34.66 -4.38 22.55
CA PRO A 38 33.75 -4.57 21.43
C PRO A 38 33.82 -5.98 20.80
N SER A 39 35.00 -6.60 20.80
CA SER A 39 35.22 -7.96 20.28
C SER A 39 34.78 -9.09 21.22
N THR A 40 34.62 -8.83 22.52
CA THR A 40 34.24 -9.85 23.51
C THR A 40 32.82 -9.66 24.03
N ALA A 41 32.22 -8.48 23.84
CA ALA A 41 30.95 -8.09 24.44
C ALA A 41 29.80 -9.08 24.17
N THR A 42 29.73 -9.65 22.96
CA THR A 42 28.73 -10.67 22.63
C THR A 42 28.92 -11.95 23.44
N ASP A 43 30.14 -12.46 23.51
CA ASP A 43 30.47 -13.65 24.31
C ASP A 43 30.29 -13.39 25.81
N ASP A 44 30.65 -12.19 26.27
CA ASP A 44 30.51 -11.72 27.66
C ASP A 44 29.04 -11.73 28.10
N LEU A 45 28.15 -11.16 27.28
CA LEU A 45 26.70 -11.13 27.55
C LEU A 45 26.08 -12.53 27.49
N ASN A 46 26.48 -13.35 26.51
CA ASN A 46 26.03 -14.75 26.40
C ASN A 46 26.44 -15.57 27.63
N ALA A 47 27.66 -15.39 28.13
CA ALA A 47 28.14 -16.05 29.34
C ALA A 47 27.37 -15.61 30.59
N ILE A 48 27.02 -14.32 30.70
CA ILE A 48 26.21 -13.80 31.82
C ILE A 48 24.82 -14.44 31.82
N ILE A 49 24.14 -14.51 30.67
CA ILE A 49 22.83 -15.15 30.52
C ILE A 49 22.89 -16.60 30.98
N ASP A 50 23.82 -17.38 30.39
CA ASP A 50 23.94 -18.80 30.69
C ASP A 50 24.24 -19.02 32.19
N SER A 51 25.03 -18.14 32.80
CA SER A 51 25.32 -18.19 34.24
C SER A 51 24.09 -17.94 35.11
N PHE A 52 23.40 -16.79 34.97
CA PHE A 52 22.35 -16.44 35.93
C PHE A 52 21.11 -17.35 35.82
N PHE A 53 20.83 -17.93 34.65
CA PHE A 53 19.79 -18.95 34.50
C PHE A 53 20.15 -20.29 35.15
N ASN A 54 21.44 -20.64 35.25
CA ASN A 54 21.90 -21.85 35.93
C ASN A 54 21.95 -21.71 37.47
N GLN A 55 22.02 -20.48 38.00
CA GLN A 55 22.16 -20.23 39.44
C GLN A 55 20.86 -20.30 40.26
N ALA A 56 19.75 -20.75 39.67
CA ALA A 56 18.46 -20.98 40.35
C ALA A 56 17.99 -19.79 41.23
N LEU A 57 18.10 -18.55 40.72
CA LEU A 57 17.84 -17.31 41.45
C LEU A 57 16.38 -17.12 41.93
N GLY A 58 15.46 -17.97 41.47
CA GLY A 58 14.02 -17.78 41.64
C GLY A 58 13.44 -16.77 40.65
N VAL A 59 12.12 -16.83 40.43
CA VAL A 59 11.45 -16.10 39.34
C VAL A 59 11.56 -14.58 39.50
N VAL A 60 11.41 -14.05 40.72
CA VAL A 60 11.41 -12.60 40.97
C VAL A 60 12.79 -12.00 40.67
N ALA A 61 13.85 -12.56 41.25
CA ALA A 61 15.21 -12.08 41.01
C ALA A 61 15.62 -12.25 39.54
N THR A 62 15.23 -13.36 38.89
CA THR A 62 15.49 -13.57 37.46
C THR A 62 14.82 -12.51 36.60
N ARG A 63 13.59 -12.08 36.92
CA ARG A 63 12.91 -10.98 36.21
C ARG A 63 13.64 -9.66 36.34
N THR A 64 14.11 -9.31 37.54
CA THR A 64 14.86 -8.06 37.77
C THR A 64 16.18 -8.06 37.00
N VAL A 65 16.93 -9.17 37.07
CA VAL A 65 18.19 -9.33 36.32
C VAL A 65 17.93 -9.28 34.81
N LEU A 66 16.88 -9.94 34.30
CA LEU A 66 16.49 -9.86 32.89
C LEU A 66 16.16 -8.43 32.44
N ALA A 67 15.47 -7.65 33.28
CA ALA A 67 15.15 -6.26 32.96
C ALA A 67 16.42 -5.40 32.86
N SER A 68 17.36 -5.58 33.80
CA SER A 68 18.68 -4.94 33.75
C SER A 68 19.45 -5.38 32.51
N PHE A 69 19.44 -6.67 32.18
CA PHE A 69 20.10 -7.24 31.02
C PHE A 69 19.60 -6.63 29.71
N ILE A 70 18.27 -6.55 29.54
CA ILE A 70 17.63 -5.97 28.35
C ILE A 70 17.97 -4.48 28.23
N ALA A 71 18.00 -3.74 29.34
CA ALA A 71 18.38 -2.33 29.35
C ALA A 71 19.85 -2.16 28.90
N THR A 72 20.77 -2.97 29.44
CA THR A 72 22.17 -2.98 29.04
C THR A 72 22.34 -3.32 27.56
N LEU A 73 21.62 -4.34 27.06
CA LEU A 73 21.65 -4.72 25.64
C LEU A 73 21.20 -3.56 24.75
N ARG A 74 20.08 -2.90 25.07
CA ARG A 74 19.58 -1.72 24.36
C ARG A 74 20.60 -0.57 24.36
N GLU A 75 21.28 -0.35 25.47
CA GLU A 75 22.23 0.74 25.59
C GLU A 75 23.53 0.55 24.78
N LEU A 76 23.90 -0.69 24.44
CA LEU A 76 25.07 -0.99 23.63
C LEU A 76 24.89 -0.62 22.15
N LYS A 77 23.65 -0.39 21.70
CA LYS A 77 23.29 0.09 20.35
C LYS A 77 24.04 -0.64 19.22
N ASN A 78 24.15 -1.96 19.34
CA ASN A 78 24.78 -2.81 18.33
C ASN A 78 23.74 -3.82 17.83
N GLU A 79 23.32 -3.65 16.59
CA GLU A 79 22.21 -4.38 15.97
C GLU A 79 22.53 -5.87 15.80
N ASP A 80 23.72 -6.20 15.30
CA ASP A 80 24.18 -7.59 15.18
C ASP A 80 24.20 -8.30 16.54
N MET A 81 24.64 -7.59 17.59
CA MET A 81 24.65 -8.10 18.95
C MET A 81 23.24 -8.28 19.51
N TRP A 82 22.29 -7.39 19.19
CA TRP A 82 20.89 -7.55 19.59
C TRP A 82 20.29 -8.84 19.02
N ILE A 83 20.63 -9.18 17.77
CA ILE A 83 20.18 -10.41 17.12
C ILE A 83 20.84 -11.63 17.77
N GLU A 84 22.18 -11.67 17.85
CA GLU A 84 22.90 -12.86 18.34
C GLU A 84 22.59 -13.14 19.82
N VAL A 85 22.79 -12.14 20.68
CA VAL A 85 22.56 -12.26 22.12
C VAL A 85 21.08 -12.42 22.42
N GLY A 86 20.20 -11.71 21.70
CA GLY A 86 18.75 -11.84 21.85
C GLY A 86 18.27 -13.25 21.54
N ASN A 87 18.66 -13.82 20.40
CA ASN A 87 18.29 -15.19 20.02
C ASN A 87 18.83 -16.23 21.01
N ARG A 88 20.07 -16.06 21.48
CA ARG A 88 20.64 -16.90 22.54
C ARG A 88 19.80 -16.82 23.82
N THR A 89 19.43 -15.61 24.24
CA THR A 89 18.59 -15.38 25.43
C THR A 89 17.23 -16.07 25.30
N LEU A 90 16.57 -15.94 24.15
CA LEU A 90 15.28 -16.58 23.90
C LEU A 90 15.37 -18.11 23.97
N ASN A 91 16.42 -18.70 23.40
CA ASN A 91 16.67 -20.14 23.47
C ASN A 91 16.93 -20.59 24.91
N THR A 92 17.73 -19.85 25.68
CA THR A 92 18.00 -20.15 27.09
C THR A 92 16.72 -20.06 27.93
N ILE A 93 15.88 -19.04 27.72
CA ILE A 93 14.58 -18.92 28.40
C ILE A 93 13.64 -20.06 28.02
N ALA A 94 13.57 -20.43 26.73
CA ALA A 94 12.69 -21.48 26.25
C ALA A 94 13.05 -22.87 26.84
N ALA A 95 14.33 -23.10 27.14
CA ALA A 95 14.79 -24.31 27.81
C ALA A 95 14.39 -24.40 29.30
N GLN A 96 13.97 -23.29 29.93
CA GLN A 96 13.60 -23.27 31.34
C GLN A 96 12.15 -23.74 31.56
N PRO A 97 11.88 -24.57 32.59
CA PRO A 97 10.51 -24.96 32.94
C PRO A 97 9.60 -23.78 33.30
N SER A 98 10.19 -22.68 33.77
CA SER A 98 9.50 -21.44 34.16
C SER A 98 9.40 -20.41 33.03
N SER A 99 9.62 -20.80 31.75
CA SER A 99 9.59 -19.91 30.59
C SER A 99 8.33 -19.04 30.48
N SER A 100 7.16 -19.59 30.84
CA SER A 100 5.88 -18.86 30.88
C SER A 100 5.86 -17.72 31.91
N SER A 101 6.80 -17.67 32.84
CA SER A 101 6.94 -16.59 33.82
C SER A 101 7.70 -15.40 33.27
N PHE A 102 8.29 -15.48 32.08
CA PHE A 102 9.15 -14.44 31.49
C PHE A 102 8.59 -13.85 30.18
N VAL A 103 7.27 -13.95 29.96
CA VAL A 103 6.60 -13.51 28.71
C VAL A 103 6.88 -12.04 28.35
N ASP A 104 6.89 -11.13 29.34
CA ASP A 104 7.18 -9.71 29.09
C ASP A 104 8.63 -9.49 28.60
N ALA A 105 9.58 -10.20 29.20
CA ALA A 105 10.99 -10.15 28.79
C ALA A 105 11.17 -10.74 27.38
N ILE A 106 10.52 -11.88 27.09
CA ILE A 106 10.51 -12.50 25.75
C ILE A 106 9.97 -11.52 24.70
N ALA A 107 8.84 -10.87 24.96
CA ALA A 107 8.26 -9.89 24.04
C ALA A 107 9.23 -8.71 23.80
N THR A 108 9.83 -8.18 24.86
CA THR A 108 10.77 -7.05 24.78
C THR A 108 12.04 -7.41 24.00
N ILE A 109 12.56 -8.63 24.16
CA ILE A 109 13.71 -9.13 23.40
C ILE A 109 13.35 -9.30 21.92
N ARG A 110 12.17 -9.88 21.62
CA ARG A 110 11.69 -10.04 20.24
C ARG A 110 11.50 -8.69 19.53
N GLU A 111 10.97 -7.68 20.23
CA GLU A 111 10.87 -6.32 19.70
C GLU A 111 12.25 -5.73 19.36
N LEU A 112 13.27 -6.01 20.19
CA LEU A 112 14.64 -5.54 19.97
C LEU A 112 15.29 -6.22 18.77
N ILE A 113 15.18 -7.55 18.67
CA ILE A 113 15.68 -8.34 17.53
C ILE A 113 14.99 -7.90 16.23
N ALA A 114 13.67 -7.69 16.27
CA ALA A 114 12.93 -7.20 15.11
C ALA A 114 13.41 -5.81 14.65
N THR A 115 13.75 -4.94 15.60
CA THR A 115 14.32 -3.61 15.30
C THR A 115 15.68 -3.74 14.62
N ALA A 116 16.53 -4.65 15.08
CA ALA A 116 17.82 -4.89 14.43
C ALA A 116 17.67 -5.47 13.02
N HIS A 117 16.76 -6.44 12.81
CA HIS A 117 16.47 -6.95 11.48
C HIS A 117 15.91 -5.87 10.55
N GLU A 118 15.03 -4.99 11.04
CA GLU A 118 14.52 -3.84 10.26
C GLU A 118 15.65 -2.89 9.84
N SER A 119 16.58 -2.57 10.74
CA SER A 119 17.76 -1.74 10.41
C SER A 119 18.68 -2.39 9.38
N ASN A 120 18.85 -3.71 9.46
CA ASN A 120 19.66 -4.49 8.52
C ASN A 120 18.99 -4.72 7.15
N GLY A 121 17.70 -4.37 7.00
CA GLY A 121 16.89 -4.64 5.80
C GLY A 121 16.34 -6.07 5.71
N ASP A 122 16.47 -6.86 6.78
CA ASP A 122 15.97 -8.24 6.88
C ASP A 122 14.48 -8.26 7.28
N PHE A 123 13.62 -7.58 6.50
CA PHE A 123 12.22 -7.34 6.89
C PHE A 123 11.41 -8.63 7.10
N LEU A 124 11.68 -9.70 6.33
CA LEU A 124 10.98 -10.97 6.50
C LEU A 124 11.23 -11.59 7.89
N ASP A 125 12.48 -11.54 8.37
CA ASP A 125 12.84 -12.12 9.66
C ASP A 125 12.39 -11.22 10.82
N ALA A 126 12.35 -9.90 10.63
CA ALA A 126 11.69 -8.98 11.55
C ALA A 126 10.19 -9.31 11.71
N ALA A 127 9.47 -9.50 10.59
CA ALA A 127 8.05 -9.83 10.61
C ALA A 127 7.76 -11.15 11.36
N LYS A 128 8.56 -12.20 11.09
CA LYS A 128 8.46 -13.49 11.79
C LYS A 128 8.75 -13.36 13.28
N THR A 129 9.79 -12.61 13.64
CA THR A 129 10.18 -12.40 15.05
C THR A 129 9.07 -11.73 15.85
N LEU A 130 8.40 -10.73 15.26
CA LEU A 130 7.26 -10.04 15.85
C LEU A 130 6.00 -10.92 15.89
N ALA A 131 5.77 -11.73 14.85
CA ALA A 131 4.62 -12.63 14.75
C ALA A 131 4.57 -13.67 15.88
N ASP A 132 5.73 -14.09 16.38
CA ASP A 132 5.87 -15.02 17.50
C ASP A 132 5.54 -14.41 18.88
N ILE A 133 5.37 -13.08 18.98
CA ILE A 133 4.97 -12.45 20.24
C ILE A 133 3.52 -12.88 20.55
N PRO A 134 3.24 -13.48 21.72
CA PRO A 134 1.92 -14.01 22.03
C PRO A 134 0.96 -12.90 22.47
N LEU A 135 0.49 -12.10 21.50
CA LEU A 135 -0.32 -10.90 21.73
C LEU A 135 -1.73 -11.18 22.26
N ASP A 136 -2.26 -12.39 22.04
CA ASP A 136 -3.60 -12.82 22.47
C ASP A 136 -3.56 -13.76 23.70
N SER A 137 -2.41 -13.89 24.35
CA SER A 137 -2.26 -14.74 25.54
C SER A 137 -3.01 -14.17 26.74
N SER A 138 -3.68 -15.03 27.51
CA SER A 138 -4.31 -14.66 28.79
C SER A 138 -3.29 -14.30 29.89
N GLN A 139 -2.01 -14.60 29.67
CA GLN A 139 -0.94 -14.36 30.65
C GLN A 139 -0.51 -12.89 30.71
N ARG A 140 -0.76 -12.10 29.65
CA ARG A 140 -0.37 -10.69 29.56
C ARG A 140 -1.59 -9.85 29.15
N LYS A 141 -1.93 -8.85 29.96
CA LYS A 141 -2.99 -7.89 29.60
C LYS A 141 -2.41 -6.82 28.68
N ILE A 142 -2.57 -7.01 27.38
CA ILE A 142 -2.11 -6.09 26.35
C ILE A 142 -3.30 -5.25 25.87
N THR A 143 -3.10 -3.94 25.75
CA THR A 143 -4.10 -3.02 25.21
C THR A 143 -4.28 -3.19 23.70
N ASP A 144 -5.44 -2.82 23.15
CA ASP A 144 -5.65 -2.88 21.70
C ASP A 144 -4.65 -1.99 20.94
N GLU A 145 -4.22 -0.87 21.52
CA GLU A 145 -3.22 0.01 20.92
C GLU A 145 -1.84 -0.66 20.81
N GLU A 146 -1.39 -1.36 21.85
CA GLU A 146 -0.13 -2.11 21.81
C GLU A 146 -0.20 -3.25 20.78
N LYS A 147 -1.33 -3.97 20.72
CA LYS A 147 -1.54 -5.00 19.67
C LYS A 147 -1.48 -4.38 18.28
N ALA A 148 -2.15 -3.24 18.10
CA ALA A 148 -2.18 -2.54 16.83
C ALA A 148 -0.78 -2.10 16.39
N ARG A 149 0.03 -1.57 17.33
CA ARG A 149 1.42 -1.18 17.08
C ARG A 149 2.27 -2.35 16.55
N THR A 150 2.20 -3.52 17.20
CA THR A 150 2.94 -4.71 16.75
C THR A 150 2.43 -5.23 15.41
N TRP A 151 1.11 -5.36 15.23
CA TRP A 151 0.54 -5.86 13.97
C TRP A 151 0.79 -4.93 12.79
N ILE A 152 0.71 -3.60 12.96
CA ILE A 152 1.05 -2.64 11.91
C ILE A 152 2.51 -2.79 11.49
N ARG A 153 3.42 -2.97 12.46
CA ARG A 153 4.84 -3.19 12.19
C ARG A 153 5.09 -4.48 11.39
N ILE A 154 4.40 -5.58 11.75
CA ILE A 154 4.42 -6.83 10.98
C ILE A 154 3.93 -6.60 9.54
N VAL A 155 2.80 -5.92 9.36
CA VAL A 155 2.24 -5.62 8.03
C VAL A 155 3.24 -4.84 7.19
N ARG A 156 3.84 -3.78 7.75
CA ARG A 156 4.85 -2.96 7.06
C ARG A 156 6.03 -3.82 6.61
N ASN A 157 6.58 -4.65 7.48
CA ASN A 157 7.71 -5.53 7.14
C ASN A 157 7.38 -6.53 6.02
N TYR A 158 6.17 -7.13 6.01
CA TYR A 158 5.76 -8.00 4.91
C TYR A 158 5.59 -7.24 3.59
N LEU A 159 5.13 -5.98 3.63
CA LEU A 159 5.01 -5.14 2.44
C LEU A 159 6.35 -4.71 1.86
N GLU A 160 7.43 -4.65 2.65
CA GLU A 160 8.78 -4.37 2.13
C GLU A 160 9.40 -5.55 1.36
N VAL A 161 8.86 -6.77 1.54
CA VAL A 161 9.27 -7.98 0.79
C VAL A 161 8.21 -8.46 -0.20
N ASP A 162 7.27 -7.57 -0.56
CA ASP A 162 6.16 -7.81 -1.49
C ASP A 162 5.23 -8.99 -1.11
N ASP A 163 5.23 -9.43 0.16
CA ASP A 163 4.32 -10.48 0.65
C ASP A 163 2.98 -9.88 1.11
N SER A 164 2.21 -9.42 0.12
CA SER A 164 0.87 -8.84 0.35
C SER A 164 -0.12 -9.83 0.97
N THR A 165 0.09 -11.14 0.78
CA THR A 165 -0.77 -12.19 1.35
C THR A 165 -0.56 -12.31 2.85
N ALA A 166 0.70 -12.36 3.30
CA ALA A 166 1.02 -12.36 4.71
C ALA A 166 0.59 -11.05 5.40
N ALA A 167 0.83 -9.91 4.74
CA ALA A 167 0.37 -8.62 5.20
C ALA A 167 -1.17 -8.57 5.39
N GLU A 168 -1.95 -9.13 4.46
CA GLU A 168 -3.42 -9.16 4.54
C GLU A 168 -3.93 -9.93 5.77
N MET A 169 -3.25 -11.01 6.18
CA MET A 169 -3.65 -11.76 7.37
C MET A 169 -3.65 -10.87 8.63
N TYR A 170 -2.64 -10.00 8.78
CA TYR A 170 -2.55 -9.10 9.92
C TYR A 170 -3.40 -7.84 9.77
N ILE A 171 -3.60 -7.32 8.55
CA ILE A 171 -4.53 -6.20 8.33
C ILE A 171 -5.97 -6.59 8.70
N ASN A 172 -6.36 -7.83 8.45
CA ASN A 172 -7.68 -8.34 8.82
C ASN A 172 -7.87 -8.47 10.35
N LYS A 173 -6.80 -8.77 11.10
CA LYS A 173 -6.82 -8.71 12.57
C LYS A 173 -6.97 -7.27 13.06
N LEU A 174 -6.23 -6.34 12.46
CA LEU A 174 -6.30 -4.91 12.78
C LEU A 174 -7.72 -4.35 12.55
N LYS A 175 -8.40 -4.70 11.45
CA LYS A 175 -9.79 -4.25 11.18
C LYS A 175 -10.75 -4.49 12.36
N ASN A 176 -10.54 -5.55 13.14
CA ASN A 176 -11.40 -5.89 14.27
C ASN A 176 -11.16 -5.01 15.50
N ILE A 177 -9.99 -4.39 15.64
CA ILE A 177 -9.62 -3.62 16.84
C ILE A 177 -9.39 -2.13 16.55
N MET A 178 -9.12 -1.73 15.30
CA MET A 178 -8.74 -0.34 14.99
C MET A 178 -9.81 0.70 15.36
N HIS A 179 -11.07 0.30 15.52
CA HIS A 179 -12.14 1.19 16.00
C HIS A 179 -12.00 1.58 17.49
N THR A 180 -11.21 0.84 18.28
CA THR A 180 -10.91 1.15 19.69
C THR A 180 -9.60 1.92 19.88
N VAL A 181 -8.81 2.08 18.80
CA VAL A 181 -7.50 2.74 18.82
C VAL A 181 -7.64 4.22 18.49
N SER A 182 -7.31 5.09 19.44
CA SER A 182 -7.38 6.56 19.27
C SER A 182 -6.12 7.19 18.66
N ASP A 183 -4.99 6.46 18.63
CA ASP A 183 -3.72 6.96 18.11
C ASP A 183 -3.82 7.27 16.60
N GLN A 184 -3.57 8.53 16.24
CA GLN A 184 -3.73 9.01 14.87
C GLN A 184 -2.64 8.49 13.92
N GLU A 185 -1.41 8.30 14.41
CA GLU A 185 -0.28 7.78 13.63
C GLU A 185 -0.49 6.31 13.28
N LEU A 186 -0.94 5.50 14.24
CA LEU A 186 -1.32 4.10 14.01
C LEU A 186 -2.49 3.99 13.03
N ASN A 187 -3.50 4.85 13.16
CA ASN A 187 -4.62 4.91 12.22
C ASN A 187 -4.15 5.26 10.80
N LEU A 188 -3.20 6.17 10.65
CA LEU A 188 -2.61 6.52 9.37
C LEU A 188 -1.84 5.35 8.76
N HIS A 189 -0.94 4.72 9.53
CA HIS A 189 -0.18 3.55 9.07
C HIS A 189 -1.08 2.38 8.69
N PHE A 190 -2.17 2.15 9.42
CA PHE A 190 -3.18 1.15 9.09
C PHE A 190 -3.83 1.45 7.73
N LYS A 191 -4.30 2.68 7.50
CA LYS A 191 -4.92 3.09 6.23
C LYS A 191 -3.94 2.98 5.05
N LEU A 192 -2.71 3.44 5.23
CA LEU A 192 -1.67 3.39 4.20
C LEU A 192 -1.31 1.93 3.86
N SER A 193 -1.18 1.08 4.86
CA SER A 193 -0.93 -0.35 4.66
C SER A 193 -2.07 -1.02 3.91
N GLN A 194 -3.32 -0.67 4.23
CA GLN A 194 -4.48 -1.17 3.49
C GLN A 194 -4.45 -0.73 2.01
N ALA A 195 -4.08 0.51 1.72
CA ALA A 195 -3.96 1.00 0.35
C ALA A 195 -2.85 0.25 -0.42
N ARG A 196 -1.67 0.04 0.20
CA ARG A 196 -0.55 -0.73 -0.38
C ARG A 196 -0.93 -2.18 -0.67
N ILE A 197 -1.66 -2.85 0.23
CA ILE A 197 -2.13 -4.22 0.02
C ILE A 197 -3.08 -4.28 -1.19
N LEU A 198 -4.05 -3.37 -1.27
CA LEU A 198 -5.00 -3.33 -2.39
C LEU A 198 -4.30 -3.08 -3.73
N ASP A 199 -3.32 -2.18 -3.76
CA ASP A 199 -2.50 -1.90 -4.95
C ASP A 199 -1.69 -3.14 -5.38
N ALA A 200 -1.01 -3.80 -4.44
CA ALA A 200 -0.28 -5.04 -4.70
C ALA A 200 -1.18 -6.18 -5.20
N GLN A 201 -2.42 -6.24 -4.72
CA GLN A 201 -3.45 -7.21 -5.16
C GLN A 201 -4.12 -6.82 -6.49
N ARG A 202 -3.71 -5.71 -7.11
CA ARG A 202 -4.28 -5.16 -8.36
C ARG A 202 -5.75 -4.72 -8.23
N ASP A 203 -6.23 -4.48 -7.01
CA ASP A 203 -7.50 -3.77 -6.78
C ASP A 203 -7.27 -2.25 -6.82
N PHE A 204 -6.89 -1.78 -8.01
CA PHE A 204 -6.41 -0.42 -8.20
C PHE A 204 -7.48 0.65 -7.96
N LEU A 205 -8.76 0.36 -8.20
CA LEU A 205 -9.82 1.33 -7.95
C LEU A 205 -9.99 1.58 -6.46
N SER A 206 -10.04 0.51 -5.65
CA SER A 206 -10.12 0.64 -4.19
C SER A 206 -8.85 1.27 -3.64
N ALA A 207 -7.66 0.87 -4.13
CA ALA A 207 -6.39 1.47 -3.74
C ALA A 207 -6.35 2.97 -4.04
N SER A 208 -6.72 3.38 -5.25
CA SER A 208 -6.78 4.78 -5.67
C SER A 208 -7.66 5.63 -4.75
N GLN A 209 -8.86 5.14 -4.43
CA GLN A 209 -9.77 5.83 -3.52
C GLN A 209 -9.16 6.00 -2.12
N ARG A 210 -8.51 4.96 -1.58
CA ARG A 210 -7.84 5.01 -0.28
C ARG A 210 -6.67 5.98 -0.27
N TYR A 211 -5.80 5.93 -1.27
CA TYR A 211 -4.71 6.90 -1.40
C TYR A 211 -5.23 8.33 -1.53
N HIS A 212 -6.29 8.56 -2.31
CA HIS A 212 -6.91 9.88 -2.42
C HIS A 212 -7.43 10.38 -1.07
N GLU A 213 -8.14 9.54 -0.32
CA GLU A 213 -8.62 9.85 1.04
C GLU A 213 -7.45 10.20 1.99
N ILE A 214 -6.37 9.41 1.98
CA ILE A 214 -5.20 9.61 2.83
C ILE A 214 -4.48 10.92 2.47
N SER A 215 -4.44 11.30 1.20
CA SER A 215 -3.78 12.54 0.73
C SER A 215 -4.36 13.83 1.33
N PHE A 216 -5.56 13.78 1.91
CA PHE A 216 -6.19 14.92 2.60
C PHE A 216 -5.87 14.98 4.10
N SER A 217 -5.20 13.97 4.67
CA SER A 217 -4.88 13.94 6.08
C SER A 217 -3.91 15.08 6.44
N PRO A 218 -4.27 15.99 7.37
CA PRO A 218 -3.39 17.09 7.78
C PRO A 218 -2.24 16.62 8.67
N ALA A 219 -2.25 15.36 9.12
CA ALA A 219 -1.16 14.77 9.89
C ALA A 219 0.03 14.32 9.03
N ILE A 220 -0.10 14.39 7.71
CA ILE A 220 0.94 14.04 6.74
C ILE A 220 1.55 15.35 6.22
N ASP A 221 2.87 15.37 6.06
CA ASP A 221 3.56 16.50 5.45
C ASP A 221 3.10 16.76 4.00
N GLU A 222 3.23 18.00 3.52
CA GLU A 222 2.76 18.38 2.19
C GLU A 222 3.40 17.55 1.06
N GLU A 223 4.69 17.26 1.15
CA GLU A 223 5.40 16.45 0.16
C GLU A 223 4.87 15.01 0.13
N GLU A 224 4.69 14.40 1.30
CA GLU A 224 4.12 13.06 1.44
C GLU A 224 2.64 13.00 1.00
N ARG A 225 1.87 14.07 1.19
CA ARG A 225 0.49 14.17 0.69
C ARG A 225 0.44 14.19 -0.83
N LEU A 226 1.36 14.93 -1.48
CA LEU A 226 1.48 14.94 -2.94
C LEU A 226 1.94 13.57 -3.47
N HIS A 227 2.91 12.94 -2.80
CA HIS A 227 3.33 11.58 -3.14
C HIS A 227 2.16 10.58 -3.04
N THR A 228 1.37 10.66 -1.97
CA THR A 228 0.18 9.82 -1.78
C THR A 228 -0.87 10.08 -2.87
N LEU A 229 -1.06 11.34 -3.28
CA LEU A 229 -1.94 11.69 -4.40
C LEU A 229 -1.42 11.12 -5.72
N SER A 230 -0.11 11.16 -5.99
CA SER A 230 0.52 10.51 -7.14
C SER A 230 0.22 9.01 -7.17
N MET A 231 0.31 8.31 -6.03
CA MET A 231 -0.08 6.90 -5.94
C MET A 231 -1.56 6.67 -6.28
N ALA A 232 -2.45 7.58 -5.85
CA ALA A 232 -3.87 7.52 -6.21
C ALA A 232 -4.08 7.64 -7.72
N VAL A 233 -3.37 8.57 -8.38
CA VAL A 233 -3.40 8.75 -9.83
C VAL A 233 -2.86 7.52 -10.54
N LYS A 234 -1.71 6.98 -10.11
CA LYS A 234 -1.12 5.77 -10.71
C LYS A 234 -2.08 4.59 -10.68
N CYS A 235 -2.70 4.34 -9.52
CA CYS A 235 -3.72 3.29 -9.39
C CYS A 235 -4.94 3.56 -10.30
N ALA A 236 -5.46 4.79 -10.35
CA ALA A 236 -6.60 5.12 -11.22
C ALA A 236 -6.30 4.89 -12.71
N VAL A 237 -5.08 5.20 -13.14
CA VAL A 237 -4.62 5.00 -14.52
C VAL A 237 -4.49 3.50 -14.84
N LEU A 238 -3.96 2.69 -13.91
CA LEU A 238 -3.80 1.24 -14.06
C LEU A 238 -5.13 0.47 -13.99
N ALA A 239 -6.17 1.04 -13.39
CA ALA A 239 -7.47 0.40 -13.29
C ALA A 239 -8.11 0.12 -14.68
N PRO A 240 -8.90 -0.96 -14.83
CA PRO A 240 -9.60 -1.25 -16.08
C PRO A 240 -10.57 -0.13 -16.50
N ALA A 241 -10.63 0.16 -17.80
CA ALA A 241 -11.51 1.20 -18.35
C ALA A 241 -12.99 0.92 -18.01
N GLY A 242 -13.74 1.93 -17.55
CA GLY A 242 -15.15 1.81 -17.22
C GLY A 242 -15.71 2.93 -16.33
N PRO A 243 -17.02 2.91 -15.99
CA PRO A 243 -17.70 4.04 -15.35
C PRO A 243 -17.18 4.37 -13.94
N MET A 244 -16.80 3.35 -13.16
CA MET A 244 -16.19 3.57 -11.84
C MET A 244 -14.84 4.26 -11.95
N ARG A 245 -13.99 3.83 -12.90
CA ARG A 245 -12.71 4.46 -13.17
C ARG A 245 -12.88 5.92 -13.60
N ASN A 246 -13.81 6.21 -14.51
CA ASN A 246 -14.06 7.58 -14.98
C ASN A 246 -14.50 8.51 -13.84
N ARG A 247 -15.31 8.03 -12.90
CA ARG A 247 -15.66 8.78 -11.68
C ARG A 247 -14.44 9.07 -10.80
N THR A 248 -13.57 8.09 -10.61
CA THR A 248 -12.30 8.28 -9.87
C THR A 248 -11.38 9.27 -10.57
N LEU A 249 -11.17 9.13 -11.88
CA LEU A 249 -10.37 10.06 -12.69
C LEU A 249 -10.93 11.49 -12.63
N SER A 250 -12.26 11.66 -12.70
CA SER A 250 -12.90 12.97 -12.57
C SER A 250 -12.63 13.62 -11.22
N ARG A 251 -12.68 12.86 -10.13
CA ARG A 251 -12.36 13.36 -8.78
C ARG A 251 -10.90 13.79 -8.68
N LEU A 252 -9.98 13.00 -9.23
CA LEU A 252 -8.54 13.30 -9.20
C LEU A 252 -8.21 14.52 -10.07
N TYR A 253 -8.79 14.61 -11.26
CA TYR A 253 -8.58 15.74 -12.17
C TYR A 253 -9.10 17.07 -11.60
N LYS A 254 -10.21 17.03 -10.85
CA LYS A 254 -10.78 18.22 -10.18
C LYS A 254 -10.01 18.63 -8.91
N ASP A 255 -9.09 17.80 -8.42
CA ASP A 255 -8.20 18.16 -7.31
C ASP A 255 -7.10 19.07 -7.86
N GLU A 256 -7.08 20.34 -7.45
CA GLU A 256 -6.14 21.34 -7.96
C GLU A 256 -4.68 20.93 -7.77
N ARG A 257 -4.39 20.15 -6.71
CA ARG A 257 -3.05 19.64 -6.40
C ARG A 257 -2.54 18.67 -7.47
N SER A 258 -3.42 17.99 -8.18
CA SER A 258 -3.06 17.05 -9.24
C SER A 258 -2.28 17.72 -10.37
N SER A 259 -2.48 19.03 -10.60
CA SER A 259 -1.74 19.80 -11.62
C SER A 259 -0.23 19.89 -11.37
N GLN A 260 0.20 19.66 -10.13
CA GLN A 260 1.61 19.70 -9.73
C GLN A 260 2.32 18.35 -9.96
N LEU A 261 1.56 17.29 -10.27
CA LEU A 261 2.08 15.94 -10.44
C LEU A 261 2.65 15.74 -11.84
N GLU A 262 3.71 14.95 -11.95
CA GLU A 262 4.27 14.56 -13.24
C GLU A 262 3.27 13.75 -14.07
N GLU A 263 2.37 13.01 -13.40
CA GLU A 263 1.33 12.20 -14.03
C GLU A 263 0.11 13.02 -14.50
N PHE A 264 0.09 14.35 -14.31
CA PHE A 264 -1.08 15.16 -14.65
C PHE A 264 -1.45 15.08 -16.14
N GLY A 265 -0.46 15.06 -17.04
CA GLY A 265 -0.72 14.99 -18.47
C GLY A 265 -1.47 13.73 -18.90
N ILE A 266 -1.07 12.56 -18.35
CA ILE A 266 -1.78 11.31 -18.63
C ILE A 266 -3.13 11.26 -17.92
N LEU A 267 -3.25 11.81 -16.71
CA LEU A 267 -4.51 11.93 -15.99
C LEU A 267 -5.53 12.77 -16.78
N GLU A 268 -5.13 13.92 -17.30
CA GLU A 268 -5.99 14.78 -18.13
C GLU A 268 -6.47 14.03 -19.37
N LYS A 269 -5.55 13.40 -20.11
CA LYS A 269 -5.93 12.65 -21.32
C LYS A 269 -6.83 11.47 -21.01
N MET A 270 -6.56 10.73 -19.93
CA MET A 270 -7.39 9.62 -19.48
C MET A 270 -8.79 10.11 -19.10
N PHE A 271 -8.90 11.23 -18.39
CA PHE A 271 -10.18 11.81 -17.98
C PHE A 271 -10.99 12.35 -19.17
N LEU A 272 -10.33 13.00 -20.14
CA LEU A 272 -10.96 13.56 -21.34
C LEU A 272 -11.14 12.53 -22.46
N ASP A 273 -10.91 11.25 -22.18
CA ASP A 273 -11.01 10.13 -23.13
C ASP A 273 -10.22 10.35 -24.44
N ARG A 274 -9.05 10.99 -24.31
CA ARG A 274 -8.10 11.20 -25.43
C ARG A 274 -7.21 9.97 -25.61
N LEU A 275 -6.79 9.74 -26.85
CA LEU A 275 -5.83 8.69 -27.18
C LEU A 275 -4.45 9.00 -26.57
N LEU A 276 -3.80 7.95 -26.06
CA LEU A 276 -2.46 7.99 -25.51
C LEU A 276 -1.44 7.49 -26.53
N SER A 277 -0.32 8.21 -26.66
CA SER A 277 0.80 7.77 -27.49
C SER A 277 1.71 6.80 -26.73
N PRO A 278 2.48 5.94 -27.43
CA PRO A 278 3.45 5.06 -26.79
C PRO A 278 4.47 5.81 -25.92
N GLU A 279 4.99 6.94 -26.40
CA GLU A 279 5.98 7.75 -25.66
C GLU A 279 5.45 8.24 -24.30
N GLU A 280 4.16 8.61 -24.22
CA GLU A 280 3.53 9.06 -22.98
C GLU A 280 3.34 7.91 -21.99
N VAL A 281 3.03 6.73 -22.51
CA VAL A 281 2.85 5.50 -21.73
C VAL A 281 4.19 5.03 -21.18
N ASP A 282 5.25 5.07 -21.99
CA ASP A 282 6.60 4.70 -21.59
C ASP A 282 7.11 5.63 -20.48
N LYS A 283 6.93 6.95 -20.64
CA LYS A 283 7.27 7.94 -19.60
C LYS A 283 6.50 7.69 -18.30
N PHE A 284 5.21 7.35 -18.39
CA PHE A 284 4.43 7.02 -17.20
C PHE A 284 4.89 5.72 -16.53
N ALA A 285 5.29 4.71 -17.33
CA ALA A 285 5.76 3.43 -16.84
C ALA A 285 7.06 3.55 -16.01
N GLU A 286 7.94 4.50 -16.34
CA GLU A 286 9.16 4.80 -15.56
C GLU A 286 8.86 5.18 -14.10
N GLY A 287 7.69 5.77 -13.85
CA GLY A 287 7.24 6.17 -12.51
C GLY A 287 6.52 5.08 -11.71
N LEU A 288 6.30 3.89 -12.28
CA LEU A 288 5.56 2.80 -11.64
C LEU A 288 6.47 1.93 -10.75
N GLN A 289 5.87 1.35 -9.71
CA GLN A 289 6.57 0.44 -8.82
C GLN A 289 6.73 -0.96 -9.46
N PRO A 290 7.75 -1.74 -9.07
CA PRO A 290 8.01 -3.05 -9.67
C PRO A 290 6.79 -3.99 -9.68
N HIS A 291 5.98 -4.03 -8.61
CA HIS A 291 4.78 -4.87 -8.57
C HIS A 291 3.68 -4.42 -9.55
N GLN A 292 3.63 -3.13 -9.89
CA GLN A 292 2.68 -2.57 -10.85
C GLN A 292 3.05 -2.89 -12.31
N LEU A 293 4.34 -3.16 -12.57
CA LEU A 293 4.86 -3.56 -13.87
C LEU A 293 4.76 -5.08 -14.13
N ALA A 294 4.19 -5.84 -13.19
CA ALA A 294 4.07 -7.29 -13.32
C ALA A 294 3.27 -7.70 -14.56
N THR A 295 3.75 -8.73 -15.26
CA THR A 295 3.11 -9.26 -16.45
C THR A 295 1.87 -10.09 -16.09
N THR A 296 0.84 -10.03 -16.94
CA THR A 296 -0.31 -10.91 -16.91
C THR A 296 -0.01 -12.24 -17.63
N SER A 297 -0.94 -13.20 -17.56
CA SER A 297 -0.76 -14.55 -18.11
C SER A 297 -0.56 -14.62 -19.62
N ASP A 298 -0.97 -13.57 -20.33
CA ASP A 298 -0.82 -13.35 -21.76
C ASP A 298 0.51 -12.67 -22.15
N GLY A 299 1.37 -12.38 -21.16
CA GLY A 299 2.68 -11.73 -21.35
C GLY A 299 2.63 -10.21 -21.49
N SER A 300 1.43 -9.59 -21.46
CA SER A 300 1.28 -8.13 -21.43
C SER A 300 1.47 -7.57 -20.02
N THR A 301 1.75 -6.28 -19.86
CA THR A 301 1.72 -5.63 -18.54
C THR A 301 0.32 -5.14 -18.21
N VAL A 302 0.02 -4.97 -16.92
CA VAL A 302 -1.24 -4.36 -16.47
C VAL A 302 -1.46 -2.99 -17.13
N LEU A 303 -0.41 -2.17 -17.20
CA LEU A 303 -0.45 -0.86 -17.86
C LEU A 303 -0.80 -0.98 -19.35
N ALA A 304 -0.11 -1.87 -20.09
CA ALA A 304 -0.37 -2.06 -21.51
C ALA A 304 -1.84 -2.43 -21.78
N LYS A 305 -2.39 -3.33 -20.97
CA LYS A 305 -3.80 -3.72 -21.06
C LYS A 305 -4.74 -2.55 -20.75
N ALA A 306 -4.46 -1.77 -19.70
CA ALA A 306 -5.28 -0.61 -19.33
C ALA A 306 -5.26 0.48 -20.42
N VAL A 307 -4.10 0.71 -21.05
CA VAL A 307 -3.94 1.67 -22.15
C VAL A 307 -4.70 1.24 -23.39
N VAL A 308 -4.63 -0.02 -23.79
CA VAL A 308 -5.40 -0.55 -24.92
C VAL A 308 -6.90 -0.37 -24.69
N GLU A 309 -7.39 -0.78 -23.51
CA GLU A 309 -8.81 -0.65 -23.16
C GLU A 309 -9.27 0.82 -23.13
N HIS A 310 -8.41 1.71 -22.63
CA HIS A 310 -8.65 3.16 -22.65
C HIS A 310 -8.70 3.72 -24.07
N ASN A 311 -7.69 3.44 -24.90
CA ASN A 311 -7.61 3.93 -26.27
C ASN A 311 -8.77 3.41 -27.12
N LEU A 312 -9.28 2.20 -26.84
CA LEU A 312 -10.48 1.68 -27.47
C LEU A 312 -11.73 2.49 -27.11
N LEU A 313 -11.90 2.86 -25.83
CA LEU A 313 -12.98 3.75 -25.41
C LEU A 313 -12.84 5.14 -26.05
N GLY A 314 -11.63 5.69 -26.11
CA GLY A 314 -11.33 6.93 -26.82
C GLY A 314 -11.70 6.85 -28.30
N ALA A 315 -11.33 5.75 -28.98
CA ALA A 315 -11.70 5.50 -30.36
C ALA A 315 -13.22 5.43 -30.56
N SER A 316 -13.98 4.86 -29.62
CA SER A 316 -15.46 4.83 -29.71
C SER A 316 -16.12 6.19 -29.65
N ARG A 317 -15.45 7.20 -29.10
CA ARG A 317 -15.92 8.60 -29.09
C ARG A 317 -15.58 9.34 -30.38
N LEU A 318 -14.55 8.89 -31.09
CA LEU A 318 -14.06 9.53 -32.32
C LEU A 318 -14.67 8.93 -33.59
N TYR A 319 -14.96 7.63 -33.58
CA TYR A 319 -15.43 6.89 -34.74
C TYR A 319 -16.86 6.40 -34.53
N SER A 320 -17.69 6.48 -35.56
CA SER A 320 -18.97 5.77 -35.57
C SER A 320 -18.80 4.27 -35.84
N ASN A 321 -17.79 3.90 -36.64
CA ASN A 321 -17.39 2.53 -36.92
C ASN A 321 -15.93 2.52 -37.43
N ILE A 322 -15.27 1.36 -37.30
CA ILE A 322 -13.89 1.16 -37.74
C ILE A 322 -13.63 -0.33 -38.00
N ARG A 323 -12.79 -0.64 -38.99
CA ARG A 323 -12.32 -2.01 -39.25
C ARG A 323 -11.31 -2.45 -38.19
N PHE A 324 -11.29 -3.74 -37.82
CA PHE A 324 -10.36 -4.26 -36.80
C PHE A 324 -8.88 -4.10 -37.19
N GLU A 325 -8.53 -4.12 -38.47
CA GLU A 325 -7.15 -3.85 -38.94
C GLU A 325 -6.70 -2.42 -38.58
N ALA A 326 -7.54 -1.43 -38.85
CA ALA A 326 -7.26 -0.02 -38.56
C ALA A 326 -7.32 0.26 -37.06
N LEU A 327 -8.27 -0.35 -36.36
CA LEU A 327 -8.37 -0.28 -34.90
C LEU A 327 -7.15 -0.90 -34.24
N GLY A 328 -6.69 -2.06 -34.68
CA GLY A 328 -5.47 -2.70 -34.20
C GLY A 328 -4.26 -1.79 -34.35
N THR A 329 -4.09 -1.17 -35.52
CA THR A 329 -3.02 -0.18 -35.74
C THR A 329 -3.08 0.99 -34.76
N LEU A 330 -4.28 1.50 -34.46
CA LEU A 330 -4.49 2.59 -33.50
C LEU A 330 -4.17 2.17 -32.05
N LEU A 331 -4.45 0.93 -31.70
CA LEU A 331 -4.25 0.39 -30.34
C LEU A 331 -2.87 -0.23 -30.13
N GLY A 332 -2.07 -0.40 -31.19
CA GLY A 332 -0.81 -1.15 -31.13
C GLY A 332 -1.01 -2.67 -31.02
N LEU A 333 -2.10 -3.20 -31.58
CA LEU A 333 -2.47 -4.61 -31.58
C LEU A 333 -2.63 -5.16 -33.01
N ASP A 334 -2.59 -6.48 -33.14
CA ASP A 334 -3.10 -7.18 -34.32
C ASP A 334 -4.63 -7.17 -34.36
N ALA A 335 -5.20 -7.36 -35.56
CA ALA A 335 -6.64 -7.26 -35.79
C ALA A 335 -7.43 -8.24 -34.91
N ASP A 336 -6.95 -9.49 -34.77
CA ASP A 336 -7.60 -10.53 -33.99
C ASP A 336 -7.68 -10.15 -32.50
N LYS A 337 -6.59 -9.62 -31.93
CA LYS A 337 -6.60 -9.16 -30.53
C LYS A 337 -7.42 -7.89 -30.33
N ALA A 338 -7.48 -7.01 -31.33
CA ALA A 338 -8.35 -5.84 -31.28
C ALA A 338 -9.83 -6.26 -31.26
N GLU A 339 -10.21 -7.25 -32.08
CA GLU A 339 -11.53 -7.87 -32.08
C GLU A 339 -11.85 -8.50 -30.72
N GLU A 340 -10.97 -9.36 -30.20
CA GLU A 340 -11.14 -10.04 -28.92
C GLU A 340 -11.30 -9.04 -27.76
N THR A 341 -10.44 -8.01 -27.71
CA THR A 341 -10.50 -6.98 -26.68
C THR A 341 -11.79 -6.18 -26.76
N THR A 342 -12.24 -5.85 -27.97
CA THR A 342 -13.51 -5.15 -28.21
C THR A 342 -14.70 -5.98 -27.76
N ALA A 343 -14.75 -7.25 -28.15
CA ALA A 343 -15.81 -8.19 -27.74
C ALA A 343 -15.90 -8.29 -26.22
N ARG A 344 -14.76 -8.43 -25.54
CA ARG A 344 -14.68 -8.51 -24.08
C ARG A 344 -15.18 -7.24 -23.40
N MET A 345 -14.83 -6.06 -23.89
CA MET A 345 -15.32 -4.79 -23.32
C MET A 345 -16.83 -4.60 -23.52
N ILE A 346 -17.37 -5.01 -24.67
CA ILE A 346 -18.82 -4.99 -24.94
C ILE A 346 -19.55 -5.99 -24.02
N GLU A 347 -19.05 -7.23 -23.91
CA GLU A 347 -19.65 -8.26 -23.04
C GLU A 347 -19.71 -7.80 -21.58
N GLN A 348 -18.66 -7.12 -21.11
CA GLN A 348 -18.57 -6.61 -19.74
C GLN A 348 -19.36 -5.32 -19.51
N GLY A 349 -20.01 -4.76 -20.54
CA GLY A 349 -20.75 -3.50 -20.43
C GLY A 349 -19.86 -2.30 -20.18
N ARG A 350 -18.57 -2.36 -20.55
CA ARG A 350 -17.57 -1.28 -20.42
C ARG A 350 -17.43 -0.46 -21.69
N LEU A 351 -17.99 -0.96 -22.80
CA LEU A 351 -18.05 -0.33 -24.11
C LEU A 351 -19.41 -0.61 -24.72
N VAL A 352 -20.02 0.39 -25.37
CA VAL A 352 -21.31 0.22 -26.05
C VAL A 352 -21.08 0.11 -27.56
N GLY A 353 -21.53 -0.99 -28.16
CA GLY A 353 -21.37 -1.20 -29.58
C GLY A 353 -21.86 -2.56 -30.07
N ARG A 354 -21.65 -2.80 -31.36
CA ARG A 354 -21.88 -4.09 -32.03
C ARG A 354 -20.76 -4.41 -33.00
N MET A 355 -20.56 -5.68 -33.27
CA MET A 355 -19.49 -6.17 -34.13
C MET A 355 -20.09 -6.92 -35.32
N ASP A 356 -19.58 -6.64 -36.51
CA ASP A 356 -19.76 -7.45 -37.69
C ASP A 356 -18.50 -8.26 -37.94
N GLN A 357 -18.56 -9.56 -37.65
CA GLN A 357 -17.42 -10.46 -37.77
C GLN A 357 -17.12 -10.85 -39.22
N ILE A 358 -18.11 -10.77 -40.13
CA ILE A 358 -17.91 -11.13 -41.54
C ILE A 358 -17.13 -10.01 -42.23
N ASP A 359 -17.54 -8.76 -42.00
CA ASP A 359 -16.90 -7.58 -42.59
C ASP A 359 -15.70 -7.08 -41.76
N GLY A 360 -15.52 -7.59 -40.53
CA GLY A 360 -14.44 -7.22 -39.62
C GLY A 360 -14.55 -5.77 -39.14
N ILE A 361 -15.76 -5.30 -38.82
CA ILE A 361 -16.06 -3.92 -38.44
C ILE A 361 -16.72 -3.87 -37.06
N VAL A 362 -16.27 -2.97 -36.20
CA VAL A 362 -17.03 -2.56 -35.01
C VAL A 362 -17.81 -1.30 -35.29
N TYR A 363 -19.07 -1.27 -34.87
CA TYR A 363 -19.93 -0.09 -34.86
C TYR A 363 -20.11 0.36 -33.42
N PHE A 364 -19.70 1.58 -33.14
CA PHE A 364 -19.87 2.21 -31.84
C PHE A 364 -21.22 2.90 -31.76
N GLU A 365 -21.86 2.79 -30.60
CA GLU A 365 -23.06 3.55 -30.30
C GLU A 365 -22.75 4.57 -29.21
N GLY A 366 -23.16 5.82 -29.45
CA GLY A 366 -23.04 6.86 -28.44
C GLY A 366 -23.89 6.51 -27.21
N GLY A 367 -23.35 6.78 -26.03
CA GLY A 367 -23.99 6.48 -24.75
C GLY A 367 -22.96 6.19 -23.68
N GLU A 368 -23.35 6.36 -22.41
CA GLU A 368 -22.51 5.96 -21.28
C GLU A 368 -22.66 4.47 -21.03
N ALA A 369 -21.53 3.76 -20.97
CA ALA A 369 -21.51 2.35 -20.60
C ALA A 369 -22.01 2.19 -19.14
N SER A 370 -22.88 1.23 -18.85
CA SER A 370 -23.38 1.06 -17.47
C SER A 370 -22.42 0.29 -16.55
N GLY A 371 -21.46 -0.44 -17.14
CA GLY A 371 -20.56 -1.35 -16.41
C GLY A 371 -21.20 -2.67 -16.00
N GLU A 372 -22.46 -2.92 -16.36
CA GLU A 372 -23.17 -4.17 -16.07
C GLU A 372 -22.94 -5.21 -17.16
N LYS A 373 -22.66 -6.45 -16.78
CA LYS A 373 -22.40 -7.51 -17.76
C LYS A 373 -23.60 -7.71 -18.69
N GLY A 374 -23.37 -7.65 -19.99
CA GLY A 374 -24.39 -7.80 -21.03
C GLY A 374 -25.04 -6.49 -21.51
N SER A 375 -24.84 -5.37 -20.79
CA SER A 375 -25.46 -4.07 -21.15
C SER A 375 -24.76 -3.32 -22.28
N GLY A 376 -23.54 -3.73 -22.65
CA GLY A 376 -22.77 -3.07 -23.72
C GLY A 376 -23.31 -3.36 -25.12
N ARG A 377 -24.23 -4.33 -25.25
CA ARG A 377 -24.87 -4.62 -26.53
C ARG A 377 -25.87 -3.52 -26.86
N ALA A 378 -25.66 -2.91 -28.02
CA ALA A 378 -26.62 -2.03 -28.67
C ALA A 378 -27.99 -2.71 -28.87
N GLU A 379 -28.98 -2.45 -28.01
CA GLU A 379 -30.32 -3.05 -28.13
C GLU A 379 -31.23 -2.36 -29.16
N ILE A 380 -30.93 -1.12 -29.59
CA ILE A 380 -31.89 -0.31 -30.37
C ILE A 380 -31.23 0.36 -31.59
N ILE A 381 -31.36 -0.32 -32.75
CA ILE A 381 -30.98 0.23 -34.08
C ILE A 381 -31.92 1.38 -34.50
N VAL A 382 -33.16 1.38 -34.01
CA VAL A 382 -34.21 2.31 -34.45
C VAL A 382 -34.16 3.63 -33.67
N GLY A 383 -34.09 4.75 -34.39
CA GLY A 383 -34.18 6.09 -33.81
C GLY A 383 -32.85 6.70 -33.33
N LYS A 384 -31.69 6.07 -33.58
CA LYS A 384 -30.37 6.69 -33.30
C LYS A 384 -30.23 8.05 -33.95
N GLU A 385 -30.51 8.14 -35.25
CA GLU A 385 -30.44 9.41 -35.99
C GLU A 385 -31.43 10.46 -35.46
N MET A 386 -32.60 10.02 -34.97
CA MET A 386 -33.58 10.93 -34.38
C MET A 386 -33.10 11.47 -33.03
N ARG A 387 -32.52 10.62 -32.18
CA ARG A 387 -31.89 11.05 -30.91
C ARG A 387 -30.73 12.01 -31.14
N ASN A 388 -29.90 11.75 -32.16
CA ASN A 388 -28.83 12.67 -32.54
C ASN A 388 -29.38 14.02 -33.04
N TRP A 389 -30.47 13.99 -33.82
CA TRP A 389 -31.14 15.20 -34.25
C TRP A 389 -31.70 16.00 -33.06
N ASP A 390 -32.38 15.34 -32.13
CA ASP A 390 -32.90 15.97 -30.90
C ASP A 390 -31.77 16.62 -30.09
N ALA A 391 -30.66 15.90 -29.87
CA ALA A 391 -29.50 16.41 -29.14
C ALA A 391 -28.82 17.62 -29.83
N ASN A 392 -28.77 17.63 -31.17
CA ASN A 392 -28.24 18.78 -31.92
C ASN A 392 -29.16 20.01 -31.79
N VAL A 393 -30.47 19.82 -31.79
CA VAL A 393 -31.44 20.91 -31.58
C VAL A 393 -31.34 21.47 -30.17
N GLU A 394 -31.23 20.59 -29.17
CA GLU A 394 -31.00 20.97 -27.77
C GLU A 394 -29.70 21.77 -27.61
N SER A 395 -28.58 21.27 -28.13
CA SER A 395 -27.29 21.95 -28.08
C SER A 395 -27.32 23.33 -28.75
N LEU A 396 -27.97 23.47 -29.91
CA LEU A 396 -28.13 24.77 -30.57
C LEU A 396 -28.94 25.75 -29.71
N ALA A 397 -30.01 25.27 -29.07
CA ALA A 397 -30.84 26.10 -28.19
C ALA A 397 -30.05 26.56 -26.95
N GLU A 398 -29.26 25.68 -26.34
CA GLU A 398 -28.36 26.02 -25.24
C GLU A 398 -27.29 27.05 -25.66
N GLU A 399 -26.71 26.92 -26.85
CA GLU A 399 -25.75 27.90 -27.37
C GLU A 399 -26.38 29.29 -27.57
N VAL A 400 -27.61 29.36 -28.09
CA VAL A 400 -28.35 30.63 -28.22
C VAL A 400 -28.58 31.28 -26.85
N GLU A 401 -28.95 30.50 -25.84
CA GLU A 401 -29.12 30.97 -24.48
C GLU A 401 -27.79 31.47 -23.88
N ASN A 402 -26.70 30.73 -24.09
CA ASN A 402 -25.36 31.12 -23.65
C ASN A 402 -24.91 32.45 -24.28
N VAL A 403 -25.14 32.64 -25.59
CA VAL A 403 -24.85 33.90 -26.28
C VAL A 403 -25.72 35.03 -25.74
N THR A 404 -27.00 34.78 -25.49
CA THR A 404 -27.93 35.78 -24.93
C THR A 404 -27.49 36.23 -23.53
N ASN A 405 -27.11 35.28 -22.67
CA ASN A 405 -26.59 35.56 -21.33
C ASN A 405 -25.25 36.32 -21.38
N ALA A 406 -24.36 35.96 -22.30
CA ALA A 406 -23.10 36.69 -22.51
C ALA A 406 -23.36 38.14 -22.97
N LEU A 407 -24.28 38.35 -23.92
CA LEU A 407 -24.68 39.68 -24.39
C LEU A 407 -25.29 40.52 -23.27
N GLN A 408 -26.17 39.95 -22.44
CA GLN A 408 -26.78 40.66 -21.30
C GLN A 408 -25.72 41.08 -20.26
N LYS A 409 -24.68 40.26 -20.07
CA LYS A 409 -23.59 40.52 -19.14
C LYS A 409 -22.61 41.59 -19.66
N GLU A 410 -22.22 41.54 -20.92
CA GLU A 410 -21.22 42.45 -21.50
C GLU A 410 -21.82 43.74 -22.07
N PHE A 411 -23.03 43.67 -22.64
CA PHE A 411 -23.69 44.79 -23.33
C PHE A 411 -25.13 45.02 -22.85
N PRO A 412 -25.36 45.29 -21.56
CA PRO A 412 -26.71 45.37 -20.98
C PRO A 412 -27.57 46.47 -21.62
N GLU A 413 -26.99 47.60 -22.03
CA GLU A 413 -27.73 48.70 -22.67
C GLU A 413 -28.20 48.33 -24.10
N PHE A 414 -27.39 47.60 -24.85
CA PHE A 414 -27.77 47.10 -26.18
C PHE A 414 -28.92 46.10 -26.08
N VAL A 415 -28.84 45.18 -25.11
CA VAL A 415 -29.90 44.20 -24.86
C VAL A 415 -31.19 44.91 -24.42
N ALA A 416 -31.11 45.87 -23.49
CA ALA A 416 -32.28 46.66 -23.07
C ALA A 416 -32.92 47.49 -24.20
N ALA A 417 -32.13 47.92 -25.20
CA ALA A 417 -32.64 48.70 -26.33
C ALA A 417 -33.20 47.84 -27.48
N THR A 418 -32.73 46.59 -27.62
CA THR A 418 -32.90 45.80 -28.87
C THR A 418 -33.56 44.44 -28.65
N LEU A 419 -33.47 43.87 -27.44
CA LEU A 419 -33.99 42.56 -27.04
C LEU A 419 -35.16 42.71 -26.05
N VAL A 420 -35.97 43.76 -26.23
CA VAL A 420 -37.21 43.95 -25.46
C VAL A 420 -38.26 42.96 -25.99
N VAL A 421 -38.64 41.99 -25.16
CA VAL A 421 -39.82 41.14 -25.36
C VAL A 421 -41.09 41.94 -25.10
#